data_AF-A0A537YGS0-F1
#
_entry.id   AF-A0A537YGS0-F1
#
_cell.length_a   1.000
_cell.length_b   1.000
_cell.length_c   1.000
_cell.angle_alpha   90.00
_cell.angle_beta   90.00
_cell.angle_gamma   90.00
#
_symmetry.space_group_name_H-M   'P 1'
#
loop_
_entity.id
_entity.type
_entity.pdbx_description
1 polymer ?
#
loop_
_entity_poly.entity_id
_entity_poly.type
_entity_poly.pdbx_seq_one_letter_code
_entity_poly.pdbx_strand_id
1 'polypeptide(L)'
;MTYSIVARDPETGQFGVAVQSHFFSVGPIVPWAEAGVGAVATQAFAEASYGPRGLEMMRGGTPAGRALGVLVFSDKEAERRQVAMVDALGHVAAHTGERCIPEAGDRQGDGVSVQANMMLKPTVPDAMLAAYESATGDLAERLLAALDAAEADGGLTVMRRAYDAVERAEQAALEGDMETAAAEYAKAEAGVGDNVEASFWAGVSLAAAGQEEQARALLAKSFARHEGWKELLRRLPAAGMFPDDSALIERLLAAD
;
A
#
# COMPACT_ATOMS: atom_id res chain seq x y z
N MET A 1 4.41 -4.04 1.47
CA MET A 1 3.12 -3.50 1.91
C MET A 1 2.04 -4.38 1.31
N THR A 2 1.20 -4.95 2.17
CA THR A 2 0.07 -5.80 1.78
C THR A 2 -1.03 -5.69 2.83
N TYR A 3 -2.28 -5.58 2.39
CA TYR A 3 -3.45 -5.71 3.24
C TYR A 3 -4.53 -6.52 2.54
N SER A 4 -5.28 -7.29 3.32
CA SER A 4 -6.30 -8.20 2.83
C SER A 4 -7.48 -8.30 3.77
N ILE A 5 -8.58 -8.82 3.24
CA ILE A 5 -9.79 -9.15 3.96
C ILE A 5 -10.28 -10.53 3.50
N VAL A 6 -10.67 -11.38 4.45
CA VAL A 6 -11.48 -12.59 4.23
C VAL A 6 -12.83 -12.39 4.90
N ALA A 7 -13.91 -12.74 4.21
CA ALA A 7 -15.24 -12.59 4.78
C ALA A 7 -16.22 -13.66 4.28
N ARG A 8 -17.21 -13.94 5.12
CA ARG A 8 -18.43 -14.66 4.81
C ARG A 8 -19.61 -13.74 5.05
N ASP A 9 -20.46 -13.56 4.05
CA ASP A 9 -21.72 -12.86 4.22
C ASP A 9 -22.73 -13.76 4.96
N PRO A 10 -23.22 -13.39 6.15
CA PRO A 10 -24.18 -14.21 6.90
C PRO A 10 -25.52 -14.39 6.19
N GLU A 11 -25.95 -13.44 5.36
CA GLU A 11 -27.26 -13.47 4.71
C GLU A 11 -27.26 -14.39 3.49
N THR A 12 -26.24 -14.27 2.64
CA THR A 12 -26.15 -15.04 1.39
C THR A 12 -25.31 -16.31 1.51
N GLY A 13 -24.45 -16.40 2.53
CA GLY A 13 -23.44 -17.46 2.67
C GLY A 13 -22.28 -17.34 1.68
N GLN A 14 -22.18 -16.23 0.92
CA GLN A 14 -21.07 -15.98 0.00
C GLN A 14 -19.77 -15.81 0.77
N PHE A 15 -18.68 -16.28 0.17
CA PHE A 15 -17.33 -16.02 0.63
C PHE A 15 -16.62 -15.05 -0.30
N GLY A 16 -15.75 -14.22 0.26
CA GLY A 16 -14.91 -13.34 -0.52
C GLY A 16 -13.56 -13.12 0.14
N VAL A 17 -12.58 -12.91 -0.74
CA VAL A 17 -11.24 -12.48 -0.35
C VAL A 17 -10.84 -11.34 -1.27
N ALA A 18 -10.34 -10.26 -0.68
CA ALA A 18 -9.79 -9.13 -1.43
C ALA A 18 -8.42 -8.78 -0.86
N VAL A 19 -7.51 -8.36 -1.73
CA VAL A 19 -6.12 -8.06 -1.36
C VAL A 19 -5.57 -6.95 -2.25
N GLN A 20 -4.80 -6.05 -1.65
CA GLN A 20 -3.94 -5.12 -2.37
C GLN A 20 -2.52 -5.23 -1.84
N SER A 21 -1.56 -5.20 -2.77
CA SER A 21 -0.15 -5.37 -2.43
C SER A 21 0.75 -4.68 -3.43
N HIS A 22 1.91 -4.25 -2.95
CA HIS A 22 3.04 -3.86 -3.80
C HIS A 22 3.92 -5.07 -4.20
N PHE A 23 3.39 -6.29 -4.07
CA PHE A 23 3.98 -7.52 -4.59
C PHE A 23 3.36 -7.87 -5.95
N PHE A 24 4.19 -8.22 -6.92
CA PHE A 24 3.74 -8.55 -8.27
C PHE A 24 2.86 -9.80 -8.27
N SER A 25 1.72 -9.73 -8.97
CA SER A 25 0.82 -10.88 -9.15
C SER A 25 0.45 -11.53 -7.82
N VAL A 26 -0.17 -10.75 -6.91
CA VAL A 26 -0.58 -11.24 -5.58
C VAL A 26 -1.71 -12.28 -5.65
N GLY A 27 -2.50 -12.27 -6.73
CA GLY A 27 -3.72 -13.08 -6.91
C GLY A 27 -3.55 -14.60 -6.82
N PRO A 28 -2.48 -15.23 -7.34
CA PRO A 28 -2.25 -16.66 -7.20
C PRO A 28 -1.73 -17.10 -5.81
N ILE A 29 -1.41 -16.15 -4.93
CA ILE A 29 -0.73 -16.42 -3.66
C ILE A 29 -1.65 -16.19 -2.47
N VAL A 30 -2.26 -15.00 -2.40
CA VAL A 30 -2.97 -14.56 -1.20
C VAL A 30 -4.41 -15.09 -1.16
N PRO A 31 -5.29 -14.82 -2.15
CA PRO A 31 -6.70 -15.12 -2.03
C PRO A 31 -7.05 -16.56 -2.41
N TRP A 32 -7.74 -17.26 -1.51
CA TRP A 32 -8.31 -18.58 -1.75
C TRP A 32 -9.74 -18.62 -1.24
N ALA A 33 -10.67 -19.15 -2.02
CA ALA A 33 -12.06 -19.33 -1.59
C ALA A 33 -12.67 -20.56 -2.26
N GLU A 34 -13.53 -21.25 -1.53
CA GLU A 34 -14.30 -22.38 -2.03
C GLU A 34 -15.73 -22.32 -1.51
N ALA A 35 -16.67 -22.36 -2.44
CA ALA A 35 -18.10 -22.26 -2.14
C ALA A 35 -18.54 -23.37 -1.18
N GLY A 36 -19.26 -22.99 -0.12
CA GLY A 36 -19.73 -23.91 0.92
C GLY A 36 -18.65 -24.45 1.86
N VAL A 37 -17.38 -24.07 1.69
CA VAL A 37 -16.26 -24.55 2.51
C VAL A 37 -15.65 -23.44 3.36
N GLY A 38 -15.13 -22.39 2.72
CA GLY A 38 -14.39 -21.36 3.43
C GLY A 38 -13.62 -20.41 2.52
N ALA A 39 -12.92 -19.47 3.14
CA ALA A 39 -11.97 -18.57 2.50
C ALA A 39 -10.70 -18.42 3.33
N VAL A 40 -9.57 -18.19 2.65
CA VAL A 40 -8.23 -18.05 3.25
C VAL A 40 -7.48 -16.91 2.57
N ALA A 41 -6.81 -16.08 3.36
CA ALA A 41 -5.81 -15.13 2.90
C ALA A 41 -4.46 -15.47 3.55
N THR A 42 -3.41 -15.70 2.76
CA THR A 42 -2.04 -15.93 3.27
C THR A 42 -1.07 -14.89 2.69
N GLN A 43 -0.41 -14.12 3.56
CA GLN A 43 0.42 -12.98 3.18
C GLN A 43 1.67 -12.84 4.08
N ALA A 44 2.33 -11.68 4.02
CA ALA A 44 3.68 -11.42 4.54
C ALA A 44 4.74 -12.28 3.83
N PHE A 45 5.60 -13.02 4.54
CA PHE A 45 6.34 -14.11 3.92
C PHE A 45 5.34 -15.23 3.63
N ALA A 46 4.56 -15.11 2.56
CA ALA A 46 3.45 -16.02 2.30
C ALA A 46 3.91 -17.47 2.11
N GLU A 47 3.07 -18.42 2.52
CA GLU A 47 3.21 -19.83 2.20
C GLU A 47 1.93 -20.25 1.45
N ALA A 48 1.99 -20.22 0.11
CA ALA A 48 0.82 -20.39 -0.75
C ALA A 48 0.04 -21.69 -0.46
N SER A 49 0.71 -22.74 0.04
CA SER A 49 0.05 -24.00 0.38
C SER A 49 -0.96 -23.89 1.54
N TYR A 50 -0.92 -22.83 2.35
CA TYR A 50 -1.89 -22.62 3.43
C TYR A 50 -3.32 -22.46 2.91
N GLY A 51 -3.47 -21.84 1.73
CA GLY A 51 -4.76 -21.69 1.05
C GLY A 51 -5.47 -23.03 0.80
N PRO A 52 -4.97 -23.87 -0.11
CA PRO A 52 -5.61 -25.13 -0.46
C PRO A 52 -5.64 -26.11 0.72
N ARG A 53 -4.61 -26.16 1.58
CA ARG A 53 -4.59 -27.07 2.75
C ARG A 53 -5.59 -26.64 3.82
N GLY A 54 -5.76 -25.34 4.05
CA GLY A 54 -6.77 -24.81 4.96
C GLY A 54 -8.18 -25.15 4.47
N LEU A 55 -8.46 -24.91 3.18
CA LEU A 55 -9.71 -25.28 2.54
C LEU A 55 -9.97 -26.79 2.59
N GLU A 56 -8.95 -27.62 2.37
CA GLU A 56 -9.07 -29.08 2.47
C GLU A 56 -9.50 -29.53 3.88
N MET A 57 -8.88 -28.98 4.93
CA MET A 57 -9.26 -29.28 6.31
C MET A 57 -10.68 -28.80 6.64
N MET A 58 -11.05 -27.60 6.19
CA MET A 58 -12.40 -27.06 6.38
C MET A 58 -13.46 -27.88 5.64
N ARG A 59 -13.15 -28.37 4.43
CA ARG A 59 -14.02 -29.29 3.68
C ARG A 59 -14.24 -30.60 4.44
N GLY A 60 -13.24 -31.07 5.17
CA GLY A 60 -13.33 -32.20 6.09
C GLY A 60 -14.07 -31.92 7.40
N GLY A 61 -14.63 -30.70 7.59
CA GLY A 61 -15.36 -30.29 8.79
C GLY A 61 -14.47 -29.78 9.92
N THR A 62 -13.19 -29.52 9.68
CA THR A 62 -12.31 -28.90 10.68
C THR A 62 -12.59 -27.40 10.75
N PRO A 63 -12.93 -26.83 11.91
CA PRO A 63 -13.16 -25.39 12.03
C PRO A 63 -11.92 -24.56 11.68
N ALA A 64 -12.11 -23.35 11.17
CA ALA A 64 -11.04 -22.46 10.70
C ALA A 64 -9.87 -22.33 11.70
N GLY A 65 -10.16 -22.11 12.99
CA GLY A 65 -9.15 -21.99 14.04
C GLY A 65 -8.29 -23.23 14.24
N ARG A 66 -8.87 -24.44 14.12
CA ARG A 66 -8.08 -25.68 14.20
C ARG A 66 -7.27 -25.92 12.93
N ALA A 67 -7.83 -25.63 11.76
CA ALA A 67 -7.11 -25.75 10.50
C ALA A 67 -5.87 -24.83 10.49
N LEU A 68 -6.05 -23.55 10.86
CA LEU A 68 -4.96 -22.59 10.97
C LEU A 68 -3.92 -23.02 12.01
N GLY A 69 -4.37 -23.46 13.20
CA GLY A 69 -3.47 -23.92 14.25
C GLY A 69 -2.57 -25.09 13.83
N VAL A 70 -3.10 -26.05 13.07
CA VAL A 70 -2.32 -27.18 12.53
C VAL A 70 -1.26 -26.71 11.54
N LEU A 71 -1.63 -25.79 10.64
CA LEU A 71 -0.70 -25.24 9.65
C LEU A 71 0.43 -24.47 10.31
N VAL A 72 0.09 -23.53 11.20
CA VAL A 72 1.03 -22.71 11.98
C VAL A 72 1.97 -23.59 12.81
N PHE A 73 1.45 -24.59 13.52
CA PHE A 73 2.27 -25.48 14.34
C PHE A 73 3.29 -26.27 13.52
N SER A 74 2.98 -26.58 12.27
CA SER A 74 3.82 -27.39 11.39
C SER A 74 4.86 -26.57 10.61
N ASP A 75 4.76 -25.23 10.60
CA ASP A 75 5.64 -24.35 9.86
C ASP A 75 6.70 -23.71 10.77
N LYS A 76 7.97 -23.99 10.49
CA LYS A 76 9.11 -23.42 11.23
C LYS A 76 9.27 -21.91 11.01
N GLU A 77 8.72 -21.38 9.93
CA GLU A 77 8.73 -19.95 9.62
C GLU A 77 7.39 -19.27 9.96
N ALA A 78 6.52 -19.93 10.74
CA ALA A 78 5.19 -19.42 11.13
C ALA A 78 5.22 -17.98 11.67
N GLU A 79 6.26 -17.62 12.42
CA GLU A 79 6.46 -16.27 12.96
C GLU A 79 6.72 -15.18 11.90
N ARG A 80 6.94 -15.55 10.62
CA ARG A 80 7.02 -14.60 9.49
C ARG A 80 5.75 -14.60 8.63
N ARG A 81 4.79 -15.48 8.93
CA ARG A 81 3.54 -15.63 8.17
C ARG A 81 2.48 -14.72 8.75
N GLN A 82 1.59 -14.25 7.87
CA GLN A 82 0.34 -13.63 8.28
C GLN A 82 -0.80 -14.29 7.51
N VAL A 83 -1.81 -14.80 8.21
CA VAL A 83 -2.85 -15.64 7.61
C VAL A 83 -4.19 -15.41 8.30
N ALA A 84 -5.28 -15.42 7.54
CA ALA A 84 -6.61 -15.55 8.11
C ALA A 84 -7.48 -16.53 7.34
N MET A 85 -8.46 -17.11 8.04
CA MET A 85 -9.39 -18.08 7.54
C MET A 85 -10.80 -17.78 8.07
N VAL A 86 -11.81 -18.03 7.24
CA VAL A 86 -13.22 -18.09 7.64
C VAL A 86 -13.84 -19.38 7.12
N ASP A 87 -14.55 -20.12 7.97
CA ASP A 87 -15.25 -21.36 7.59
C ASP A 87 -16.73 -21.15 7.23
N ALA A 88 -17.39 -22.20 6.75
CA ALA A 88 -18.81 -22.20 6.36
C ALA A 88 -19.80 -21.85 7.46
N LEU A 89 -19.40 -21.93 8.73
CA LEU A 89 -20.21 -21.53 9.88
C LEU A 89 -19.93 -20.10 10.32
N GLY A 90 -19.00 -19.40 9.64
CA GLY A 90 -18.60 -18.04 9.98
C GLY A 90 -17.55 -17.98 11.10
N HIS A 91 -16.96 -19.11 11.52
CA HIS A 91 -15.87 -19.02 12.48
C HIS A 91 -14.63 -18.44 11.79
N VAL A 92 -14.03 -17.48 12.46
CA VAL A 92 -12.85 -16.75 11.99
C VAL A 92 -11.63 -17.18 12.79
N ALA A 93 -10.48 -17.23 12.15
CA ALA A 93 -9.20 -17.30 12.82
C ALA A 93 -8.13 -16.57 12.02
N ALA A 94 -7.24 -15.87 12.72
CA ALA A 94 -6.09 -15.22 12.13
C ALA A 94 -4.81 -15.48 12.93
N HIS A 95 -3.68 -15.38 12.25
CA HIS A 95 -2.34 -15.51 12.79
C HIS A 95 -1.49 -14.38 12.20
N THR A 96 -0.91 -13.53 13.04
CA THR A 96 0.10 -12.55 12.65
C THR A 96 1.39 -12.91 13.37
N GLY A 97 2.39 -13.40 12.64
CA GLY A 97 3.66 -13.80 13.21
C GLY A 97 4.48 -12.61 13.74
N GLU A 98 5.16 -12.80 14.88
CA GLU A 98 5.91 -11.76 15.59
C GLU A 98 7.09 -11.16 14.78
N ARG A 99 7.55 -11.84 13.73
CA ARG A 99 8.60 -11.39 12.81
C ARG A 99 8.08 -10.89 11.47
N CYS A 100 6.78 -10.63 11.35
CA CYS A 100 6.26 -9.84 10.24
C CYS A 100 6.86 -8.42 10.28
N ILE A 101 7.03 -7.78 9.12
CA ILE A 101 7.54 -6.41 9.06
C ILE A 101 6.59 -5.50 9.85
N PRO A 102 7.11 -4.61 10.75
CA PRO A 102 6.31 -3.81 11.67
C PRO A 102 5.16 -3.02 11.05
N GLU A 103 4.27 -2.58 11.94
CA GLU A 103 2.89 -2.20 11.63
C GLU A 103 2.12 -3.34 10.96
N ALA A 104 2.35 -4.56 11.48
CA ALA A 104 1.60 -5.75 11.14
C ALA A 104 0.56 -6.07 12.22
N GLY A 105 -0.66 -6.40 11.80
CA GLY A 105 -1.73 -6.79 12.69
C GLY A 105 -2.97 -7.25 11.95
N ASP A 106 -3.94 -7.75 12.71
CA ASP A 106 -5.24 -8.18 12.23
C ASP A 106 -6.37 -7.73 13.17
N ARG A 107 -7.59 -7.68 12.62
CA ARG A 107 -8.84 -7.56 13.38
C ARG A 107 -9.83 -8.61 12.88
N GLN A 108 -10.68 -9.07 13.78
CA GLN A 108 -11.67 -10.11 13.54
C GLN A 108 -13.04 -9.59 13.99
N GLY A 109 -14.05 -9.84 13.17
CA GLY A 109 -15.46 -9.56 13.44
C GLY A 109 -16.32 -10.79 13.17
N ASP A 110 -17.63 -10.61 13.10
CA ASP A 110 -18.55 -11.70 12.79
C ASP A 110 -18.40 -12.13 11.32
N GLY A 111 -17.86 -13.34 11.10
CA GLY A 111 -17.61 -13.87 9.76
C GLY A 111 -16.57 -13.11 8.93
N VAL A 112 -15.73 -12.27 9.53
CA VAL A 112 -14.73 -11.46 8.80
C VAL A 112 -13.40 -11.37 9.54
N SER A 113 -12.29 -11.32 8.80
CA SER A 113 -11.01 -10.84 9.31
C SER A 113 -10.30 -9.97 8.28
N VAL A 114 -9.68 -8.91 8.78
CA VAL A 114 -8.82 -7.99 8.02
C VAL A 114 -7.41 -8.05 8.57
N GLN A 115 -6.39 -7.96 7.70
CA GLN A 115 -4.99 -8.05 8.10
C GLN A 115 -4.14 -7.13 7.24
N ALA A 116 -3.09 -6.57 7.84
CA ALA A 116 -2.12 -5.73 7.13
C ALA A 116 -0.69 -5.98 7.66
N ASN A 117 0.31 -5.76 6.82
CA ASN A 117 1.74 -5.75 7.21
C ASN A 117 2.54 -4.75 6.38
N MET A 118 3.62 -4.21 6.97
CA MET A 118 4.44 -3.15 6.37
C MET A 118 3.58 -1.89 6.08
N MET A 119 2.77 -1.50 7.06
CA MET A 119 1.95 -0.29 7.03
C MET A 119 2.72 0.92 7.56
N LEU A 120 2.18 2.12 7.34
CA LEU A 120 2.69 3.34 7.96
C LEU A 120 2.30 3.49 9.44
N LYS A 121 1.18 2.89 9.84
CA LYS A 121 0.61 3.01 11.17
C LYS A 121 -0.22 1.76 11.54
N PRO A 122 -0.39 1.46 12.83
CA PRO A 122 -0.99 0.19 13.27
C PRO A 122 -2.52 0.16 13.16
N THR A 123 -3.15 1.30 12.86
CA THR A 123 -4.60 1.46 12.83
C THR A 123 -5.25 0.96 11.54
N VAL A 124 -4.45 0.58 10.54
CA VAL A 124 -4.98 0.17 9.22
C VAL A 124 -6.00 -0.97 9.34
N PRO A 125 -5.73 -2.08 10.06
CA PRO A 125 -6.75 -3.12 10.29
C PRO A 125 -8.02 -2.62 11.00
N ASP A 126 -7.91 -1.65 11.91
CA ASP A 126 -9.09 -1.06 12.58
C ASP A 126 -9.97 -0.30 11.56
N ALA A 127 -9.34 0.51 10.70
CA ALA A 127 -10.03 1.25 9.65
C ALA A 127 -10.70 0.31 8.64
N MET A 128 -10.02 -0.76 8.24
CA MET A 128 -10.57 -1.78 7.34
C MET A 128 -11.83 -2.44 7.91
N LEU A 129 -11.77 -2.88 9.17
CA LEU A 129 -12.89 -3.57 9.80
C LEU A 129 -14.09 -2.63 9.95
N ALA A 130 -13.87 -1.42 10.46
CA ALA A 130 -14.92 -0.41 10.62
C ALA A 130 -15.60 -0.06 9.28
N ALA A 131 -14.82 0.04 8.20
CA ALA A 131 -15.37 0.28 6.87
C ALA A 131 -16.20 -0.90 6.35
N TYR A 132 -15.72 -2.14 6.50
CA TYR A 132 -16.47 -3.34 6.10
C TYR A 132 -17.80 -3.50 6.86
N GLU A 133 -17.80 -3.21 8.15
CA GLU A 133 -18.98 -3.35 9.03
C GLU A 133 -20.01 -2.24 8.81
N SER A 134 -19.57 -1.03 8.41
CA SER A 134 -20.46 0.09 8.12
C SER A 134 -20.91 0.17 6.66
N ALA A 135 -20.20 -0.49 5.75
CA ALA A 135 -20.53 -0.52 4.33
C ALA A 135 -21.86 -1.24 4.08
N THR A 136 -22.64 -0.66 3.18
CA THR A 136 -23.89 -1.21 2.65
C THR A 136 -23.68 -1.72 1.24
N GLY A 137 -24.53 -2.63 0.78
CA GLY A 137 -24.43 -3.20 -0.56
C GLY A 137 -24.07 -4.68 -0.53
N ASP A 138 -23.64 -5.20 -1.66
CA ASP A 138 -23.26 -6.61 -1.75
C ASP A 138 -21.87 -6.90 -1.13
N LEU A 139 -21.52 -8.17 -1.03
CA LEU A 139 -20.24 -8.58 -0.44
C LEU A 139 -19.04 -7.95 -1.14
N ALA A 140 -19.07 -7.79 -2.48
CA ALA A 140 -17.95 -7.25 -3.23
C ALA A 140 -17.75 -5.75 -2.91
N GLU A 141 -18.82 -4.97 -2.84
CA GLU A 141 -18.79 -3.55 -2.46
C GLU A 141 -18.21 -3.37 -1.05
N ARG A 142 -18.62 -4.22 -0.10
CA ARG A 142 -18.12 -4.17 1.28
C ARG A 142 -16.64 -4.56 1.39
N LEU A 143 -16.18 -5.54 0.61
CA LEU A 143 -14.76 -5.91 0.54
C LEU A 143 -13.91 -4.77 -0.03
N LEU A 144 -14.40 -4.10 -1.08
CA LEU A 144 -13.73 -2.94 -1.66
C LEU A 144 -13.67 -1.77 -0.66
N ALA A 145 -14.75 -1.50 0.07
CA ALA A 145 -14.76 -0.47 1.11
C ALA A 145 -13.67 -0.69 2.17
N ALA A 146 -13.39 -1.95 2.53
CA ALA A 146 -12.29 -2.29 3.43
C ALA A 146 -10.92 -1.96 2.83
N LEU A 147 -10.69 -2.26 1.54
CA LEU A 147 -9.44 -1.94 0.85
C LEU A 147 -9.24 -0.42 0.71
N ASP A 148 -10.29 0.32 0.34
CA ASP A 148 -10.25 1.78 0.22
C ASP A 148 -9.91 2.44 1.58
N ALA A 149 -10.50 1.92 2.66
CA ALA A 149 -10.20 2.40 4.01
C ALA A 149 -8.75 2.10 4.42
N ALA A 150 -8.21 0.95 4.05
CA ALA A 150 -6.79 0.68 4.27
C ALA A 150 -5.91 1.67 3.50
N GLU A 151 -6.17 1.88 2.22
CA GLU A 151 -5.44 2.83 1.37
C GLU A 151 -5.42 4.24 1.99
N ALA A 152 -6.60 4.73 2.39
CA ALA A 152 -6.75 6.03 3.02
C ALA A 152 -6.01 6.12 4.37
N ASP A 153 -6.11 5.09 5.21
CA ASP A 153 -5.58 5.12 6.57
C ASP A 153 -4.05 5.01 6.60
N GLY A 154 -3.41 4.35 5.64
CA GLY A 154 -1.95 4.18 5.68
C GLY A 154 -1.41 3.05 4.83
N GLY A 155 -2.27 2.49 3.98
CA GLY A 155 -1.99 1.33 3.15
C GLY A 155 -1.07 1.64 1.98
N LEU A 156 -0.88 2.89 1.55
CA LEU A 156 0.12 3.19 0.52
C LEU A 156 1.52 3.24 1.13
N THR A 157 2.51 2.67 0.45
CA THR A 157 3.91 2.86 0.83
C THR A 157 4.25 4.35 0.76
N VAL A 158 5.14 4.79 1.65
CA VAL A 158 5.69 6.16 1.67
C VAL A 158 5.97 6.69 0.27
N MET A 159 6.66 5.88 -0.55
CA MET A 159 7.10 6.29 -1.88
C MET A 159 5.94 6.53 -2.83
N ARG A 160 4.90 5.69 -2.80
CA ARG A 160 3.75 5.86 -3.69
C ARG A 160 2.97 7.13 -3.35
N ARG A 161 2.75 7.40 -2.07
CA ARG A 161 2.14 8.67 -1.64
C ARG A 161 2.94 9.88 -2.07
N ALA A 162 4.27 9.76 -2.09
CA ALA A 162 5.13 10.82 -2.56
C ALA A 162 4.94 11.12 -4.04
N TYR A 163 4.91 10.09 -4.88
CA TYR A 163 4.64 10.27 -6.31
C TYR A 163 3.23 10.80 -6.58
N ASP A 164 2.20 10.27 -5.91
CA ASP A 164 0.82 10.77 -6.08
C ASP A 164 0.71 12.25 -5.66
N ALA A 165 1.48 12.67 -4.65
CA ALA A 165 1.53 14.07 -4.22
C ALA A 165 2.30 14.94 -5.21
N VAL A 166 3.38 14.46 -5.82
CA VAL A 166 4.06 15.17 -6.93
C VAL A 166 3.11 15.38 -8.10
N GLU A 167 2.37 14.35 -8.52
CA GLU A 167 1.41 14.46 -9.63
C GLU A 167 0.31 15.49 -9.33
N ARG A 168 -0.28 15.46 -8.13
CA ARG A 168 -1.26 16.48 -7.71
C ARG A 168 -0.65 17.88 -7.64
N ALA A 169 0.61 18.00 -7.21
CA ALA A 169 1.30 19.28 -7.15
C ALA A 169 1.55 19.87 -8.54
N GLU A 170 1.95 19.04 -9.50
CA GLU A 170 2.14 19.43 -10.90
C GLU A 170 0.82 19.88 -11.53
N GLN A 171 -0.26 19.13 -11.31
CA GLN A 171 -1.59 19.51 -11.80
C GLN A 171 -2.05 20.86 -11.23
N ALA A 172 -1.91 21.07 -9.91
CA ALA A 172 -2.25 22.34 -9.28
C ALA A 172 -1.41 23.51 -9.82
N ALA A 173 -0.10 23.28 -10.03
CA ALA A 173 0.79 24.29 -10.61
C ALA A 173 0.40 24.66 -12.05
N LEU A 174 -0.01 23.69 -12.86
CA LEU A 174 -0.52 23.93 -14.22
C LEU A 174 -1.82 24.75 -14.23
N GLU A 175 -2.66 24.57 -13.22
CA GLU A 175 -3.89 25.34 -13.02
C GLU A 175 -3.65 26.73 -12.38
N GLY A 176 -2.41 27.02 -11.98
CA GLY A 176 -2.02 28.27 -11.32
C GLY A 176 -2.34 28.32 -9.81
N ASP A 177 -2.79 27.21 -9.22
CA ASP A 177 -3.01 27.07 -7.78
C ASP A 177 -1.70 26.70 -7.07
N MET A 178 -0.89 27.73 -6.83
CA MET A 178 0.42 27.59 -6.21
C MET A 178 0.36 27.21 -4.72
N GLU A 179 -0.74 27.50 -4.04
CA GLU A 179 -0.91 27.14 -2.63
C GLU A 179 -1.10 25.63 -2.50
N THR A 180 -2.00 25.05 -3.29
CA THR A 180 -2.20 23.60 -3.33
C THR A 180 -0.95 22.89 -3.83
N ALA A 181 -0.28 23.41 -4.86
CA ALA A 181 0.96 22.82 -5.38
C ALA A 181 2.05 22.73 -4.31
N ALA A 182 2.29 23.81 -3.57
CA ALA A 182 3.28 23.83 -2.49
C ALA A 182 2.91 22.86 -1.35
N ALA A 183 1.63 22.76 -0.99
CA ALA A 183 1.14 21.84 0.04
C ALA A 183 1.33 20.38 -0.37
N GLU A 184 1.05 20.02 -1.63
CA GLU A 184 1.26 18.66 -2.14
C GLU A 184 2.75 18.32 -2.27
N TYR A 185 3.62 19.23 -2.70
CA TYR A 185 5.06 18.99 -2.67
C TYR A 185 5.60 18.75 -1.25
N ALA A 186 5.11 19.52 -0.26
CA ALA A 186 5.48 19.28 1.14
C ALA A 186 5.02 17.89 1.62
N LYS A 187 3.85 17.41 1.18
CA LYS A 187 3.39 16.03 1.44
C LYS A 187 4.27 14.98 0.74
N ALA A 188 4.78 15.27 -0.45
CA ALA A 188 5.65 14.36 -1.18
C ALA A 188 7.00 14.14 -0.47
N GLU A 189 7.51 15.19 0.16
CA GLU A 189 8.74 15.13 0.98
C GLU A 189 8.50 14.49 2.35
N ALA A 190 7.27 14.56 2.86
CA ALA A 190 6.92 14.03 4.17
C ALA A 190 6.99 12.49 4.18
N GLY A 191 8.03 11.95 4.82
CA GLY A 191 8.16 10.53 5.12
C GLY A 191 9.08 9.74 4.19
N VAL A 192 9.49 10.27 3.03
CA VAL A 192 10.44 9.61 2.10
C VAL A 192 11.87 9.50 2.64
N GLY A 193 12.12 10.00 3.86
CA GLY A 193 13.40 9.94 4.55
C GLY A 193 14.47 10.70 3.77
N ASP A 194 15.61 10.04 3.52
CA ASP A 194 16.73 10.62 2.77
C ASP A 194 16.55 10.59 1.25
N ASN A 195 15.40 10.13 0.73
CA ASN A 195 15.17 10.08 -0.71
C ASN A 195 14.79 11.48 -1.24
N VAL A 196 15.71 12.08 -1.99
CA VAL A 196 15.61 13.41 -2.59
C VAL A 196 15.13 13.41 -4.06
N GLU A 197 14.75 12.26 -4.59
CA GLU A 197 14.29 12.10 -5.99
C GLU A 197 12.99 12.86 -6.24
N ALA A 198 12.03 12.78 -5.30
CA ALA A 198 10.76 13.50 -5.40
C ALA A 198 11.00 15.03 -5.43
N SER A 199 11.88 15.55 -4.56
CA SER A 199 12.27 16.97 -4.55
C SER A 199 12.96 17.37 -5.87
N PHE A 200 13.78 16.48 -6.45
CA PHE A 200 14.46 16.77 -7.72
C PHE A 200 13.44 16.95 -8.85
N TRP A 201 12.57 15.98 -9.06
CA TRP A 201 11.58 16.03 -10.14
C TRP A 201 10.57 17.16 -9.96
N ALA A 202 10.10 17.39 -8.73
CA ALA A 202 9.30 18.56 -8.38
C ALA A 202 9.96 19.89 -8.79
N GLY A 203 11.26 20.03 -8.48
CA GLY A 203 12.02 21.22 -8.84
C GLY A 203 12.17 21.39 -10.36
N VAL A 204 12.38 20.31 -11.10
CA VAL A 204 12.40 20.31 -12.57
C VAL A 204 11.06 20.77 -13.14
N SER A 205 9.94 20.21 -12.67
CA SER A 205 8.60 20.57 -13.16
C SER A 205 8.25 22.03 -12.86
N LEU A 206 8.55 22.52 -11.66
CA LEU A 206 8.36 23.93 -11.31
C LEU A 206 9.22 24.87 -12.19
N ALA A 207 10.48 24.52 -12.44
CA ALA A 207 11.34 25.33 -13.29
C ALA A 207 10.82 25.38 -14.73
N ALA A 208 10.32 24.25 -15.26
CA ALA A 208 9.72 24.19 -16.59
C ALA A 208 8.43 25.04 -16.68
N ALA A 209 7.69 25.18 -15.58
CA ALA A 209 6.53 26.06 -15.44
C ALA A 209 6.89 27.53 -15.17
N GLY A 210 8.18 27.90 -15.16
CA GLY A 210 8.65 29.28 -14.91
C GLY A 210 8.74 29.68 -13.43
N GLN A 211 8.51 28.74 -12.51
CA GLN A 211 8.54 28.96 -11.06
C GLN A 211 9.95 28.78 -10.49
N GLU A 212 10.89 29.60 -10.96
CA GLU A 212 12.34 29.40 -10.76
C GLU A 212 12.78 29.47 -9.28
N GLU A 213 12.17 30.34 -8.46
CA GLU A 213 12.54 30.50 -7.04
C GLU A 213 12.25 29.23 -6.23
N GLN A 214 11.05 28.67 -6.38
CA GLN A 214 10.62 27.46 -5.69
C GLN A 214 11.36 26.22 -6.21
N ALA A 215 11.58 26.17 -7.53
CA ALA A 215 12.37 25.12 -8.14
C ALA A 215 13.79 25.02 -7.54
N ARG A 216 14.46 26.16 -7.38
CA ARG A 216 15.80 26.20 -6.74
C ARG A 216 15.79 25.66 -5.33
N ALA A 217 14.81 26.02 -4.51
CA ALA A 217 14.72 25.56 -3.13
C ALA A 217 14.58 24.02 -3.03
N LEU A 218 13.86 23.40 -3.95
CA LEU A 218 13.74 21.94 -4.02
C LEU A 218 15.00 21.27 -4.58
N LEU A 219 15.56 21.82 -5.66
CA LEU A 219 16.77 21.28 -6.29
C LEU A 219 18.00 21.35 -5.39
N ALA A 220 18.14 22.42 -4.58
CA ALA A 220 19.21 22.56 -3.60
C ALA A 220 19.30 21.36 -2.65
N LYS A 221 18.14 20.85 -2.19
CA LYS A 221 18.08 19.66 -1.32
C LYS A 221 18.65 18.42 -2.00
N SER A 222 18.29 18.20 -3.27
CA SER A 222 18.81 17.07 -4.05
C SER A 222 20.30 17.22 -4.34
N PHE A 223 20.73 18.43 -4.68
CA PHE A 223 22.13 18.76 -4.96
C PHE A 223 23.05 18.59 -3.74
N ALA A 224 22.58 18.96 -2.55
CA ALA A 224 23.30 18.76 -1.30
C ALA A 224 23.53 17.26 -1.00
N ARG A 225 22.67 16.38 -1.53
CA ARG A 225 22.76 14.94 -1.25
C ARG A 225 23.79 14.22 -2.12
N HIS A 226 23.85 14.56 -3.42
CA HIS A 226 24.76 13.92 -4.37
C HIS A 226 24.93 14.76 -5.65
N GLU A 227 26.16 14.95 -6.13
CA GLU A 227 26.44 15.74 -7.35
C GLU A 227 25.81 15.18 -8.62
N GLY A 228 25.51 13.87 -8.65
CA GLY A 228 24.84 13.21 -9.78
C GLY A 228 23.49 13.85 -10.15
N TRP A 229 22.80 14.52 -9.21
CA TRP A 229 21.58 15.26 -9.51
C TRP A 229 21.83 16.51 -10.35
N LYS A 230 22.94 17.21 -10.12
CA LYS A 230 23.36 18.35 -10.98
C LYS A 230 23.67 17.86 -12.39
N GLU A 231 24.33 16.71 -12.51
CA GLU A 231 24.61 16.09 -13.79
C GLU A 231 23.35 15.61 -14.51
N LEU A 232 22.37 15.06 -13.78
CA LEU A 232 21.08 14.69 -14.35
C LEU A 232 20.37 15.91 -14.92
N LEU A 233 20.27 17.02 -14.18
CA LEU A 233 19.64 18.25 -14.65
C LEU A 233 20.24 18.74 -15.98
N ARG A 234 21.57 18.66 -16.15
CA ARG A 234 22.24 19.04 -17.41
C ARG A 234 21.84 18.15 -18.60
N ARG A 235 21.43 16.91 -18.36
CA ARG A 235 21.11 15.93 -19.41
C ARG A 235 19.64 15.93 -19.81
N LEU A 236 18.75 16.48 -18.98
CA LEU A 236 17.31 16.48 -19.25
C LEU A 236 16.90 17.14 -20.58
N PRO A 237 17.51 18.25 -21.03
CA PRO A 237 17.17 18.85 -22.32
C PRO A 237 17.43 17.91 -23.50
N ALA A 238 18.58 17.22 -23.50
CA ALA A 238 18.92 16.25 -24.55
C ALA A 238 17.97 15.04 -24.57
N ALA A 239 17.33 14.74 -23.43
CA ALA A 239 16.31 13.70 -23.31
C ALA A 239 14.89 14.21 -23.65
N GLY A 240 14.71 15.50 -23.93
CA GLY A 240 13.39 16.11 -24.17
C GLY A 240 12.53 16.24 -22.91
N MET A 241 13.14 16.17 -21.72
CA MET A 241 12.44 16.20 -20.42
C MET A 241 12.54 17.56 -19.71
N PHE A 242 13.21 18.55 -20.31
CA PHE A 242 13.35 19.89 -19.77
C PHE A 242 13.58 20.90 -20.91
N PRO A 243 13.21 22.19 -20.77
CA PRO A 243 13.49 23.19 -21.80
C PRO A 243 14.98 23.26 -22.14
N ASP A 244 15.29 23.38 -23.43
CA ASP A 244 16.65 23.66 -23.92
C ASP A 244 16.98 25.16 -23.74
N ASP A 245 17.06 25.56 -22.47
CA ASP A 245 17.45 26.90 -22.03
C ASP A 245 18.66 26.78 -21.11
N SER A 246 19.84 26.93 -21.71
CA SER A 246 21.11 26.85 -20.97
C SER A 246 21.21 27.92 -19.87
N ALA A 247 20.58 29.08 -20.04
CA ALA A 247 20.62 30.14 -19.04
C ALA A 247 19.76 29.77 -17.82
N LEU A 248 18.59 29.17 -18.03
CA LEU A 248 17.77 28.63 -16.94
C LEU A 248 18.52 27.54 -16.17
N ILE A 249 19.13 26.59 -16.87
CA ILE A 249 19.86 25.48 -16.25
C ILE A 249 20.99 26.00 -15.35
N GLU A 250 21.80 26.96 -15.83
CA GLU A 250 22.86 27.54 -15.01
C GLU A 250 22.32 28.25 -13.76
N ARG A 251 21.18 28.97 -13.88
CA ARG A 251 20.53 29.60 -12.73
C ARG A 251 19.98 28.61 -11.71
N LEU A 252 19.54 27.43 -12.16
CA LEU A 252 19.07 26.35 -11.27
C LEU A 252 20.25 25.63 -10.62
N LEU A 253 21.34 25.37 -11.35
CA LEU A 253 22.55 24.73 -10.83
C LEU A 253 23.27 25.57 -9.76
N ALA A 254 23.06 26.88 -9.79
CA ALA A 254 23.51 27.83 -8.77
C ALA A 254 22.63 27.86 -7.51
N ALA A 255 21.64 26.98 -7.37
CA ALA A 255 20.91 26.79 -6.13
C ALA A 255 21.84 26.20 -5.05
N ASP A 256 22.00 26.94 -3.96
CA ASP A 256 22.74 26.54 -2.75
C ASP A 256 21.83 25.83 -1.74
#